data_AF-A0A431HLS1-F1
#
_entry.id   AF-A0A431HLS1-F1
#
_cell.length_a   1.000
_cell.length_b   1.000
_cell.length_c   1.000
_cell.angle_alpha   90.00
_cell.angle_beta   90.00
_cell.angle_gamma   90.00
#
_symmetry.space_group_name_H-M   'P 1'
#
loop_
_entity.id
_entity.type
_entity.pdbx_description
1 polymer ?
#
loop_
_entity_poly.entity_id
_entity_poly.type
_entity_poly.pdbx_seq_one_letter_code
_entity_poly.pdbx_strand_id
1 'polypeptide(L)'
;MDKPFTDEEFREKINLCLNSLEDFQSLKISKKKIQILHKNKLHNTNGPAVIYKNGREEWYFEGKRHREDGPAVDSENIKIWYKKGLRHRENDPALIKDNLKVWYERGLKHRTSPLPAVEYYIENEKVSRAEWWNHGILEQTKDDEIEIIYENDLVKSIKTKETYTEFEEEKVSYLSDKTGRFWFKDDKLHRDEDDQPAAIFYNDVVVWYQYGLKHRTNGPAMEFSDGTEKWYSWNKLHRTDGPAITRPNGDNEWYENGKFIKCSSKIRRIKKWFKEESSLGFDIGLALFAIAFIIFYVFYILSLK
;
A
#
# COMPACT_ATOMS: atom_id res chain seq x y z
N MET A 1 -12.76 20.07 -8.26
CA MET A 1 -12.90 19.01 -9.28
C MET A 1 -12.25 19.64 -10.50
N ASP A 2 -11.06 19.16 -10.87
CA ASP A 2 -10.17 19.83 -11.82
C ASP A 2 -10.95 20.46 -12.97
N LYS A 3 -10.66 21.73 -13.29
CA LYS A 3 -11.26 22.40 -14.45
C LYS A 3 -10.91 21.56 -15.69
N PRO A 4 -11.90 20.90 -16.32
CA PRO A 4 -11.62 20.05 -17.45
C PRO A 4 -11.14 20.91 -18.62
N PHE A 5 -10.18 20.38 -19.37
CA PHE A 5 -9.78 20.99 -20.64
C PHE A 5 -10.98 21.03 -21.57
N THR A 6 -11.19 22.19 -22.17
CA THR A 6 -12.04 22.33 -23.35
C THR A 6 -11.50 21.46 -24.49
N ASP A 7 -12.33 21.20 -25.50
CA ASP A 7 -11.90 20.42 -26.67
C ASP A 7 -10.74 21.07 -27.42
N GLU A 8 -10.65 22.40 -27.38
CA GLU A 8 -9.58 23.18 -28.01
C GLU A 8 -8.26 23.04 -27.23
N GLU A 9 -8.28 23.32 -25.92
CA GLU A 9 -7.11 23.14 -25.04
C GLU A 9 -6.58 21.69 -25.09
N PHE A 10 -7.48 20.71 -25.14
CA PHE A 10 -7.07 19.30 -25.22
C PHE A 10 -6.43 18.96 -26.56
N ARG A 11 -6.88 19.58 -27.67
CA ARG A 11 -6.22 19.45 -28.99
C ARG A 11 -4.87 20.13 -29.02
N GLU A 12 -4.72 21.28 -28.39
CA GLU A 12 -3.42 21.95 -28.25
C GLU A 12 -2.42 21.08 -27.49
N LYS A 13 -2.85 20.45 -26.39
CA LYS A 13 -2.03 19.47 -25.64
C LYS A 13 -1.61 18.28 -26.52
N ILE A 14 -2.50 17.77 -27.39
CA ILE A 14 -2.15 16.72 -28.36
C ILE A 14 -1.04 17.21 -29.30
N ASN A 15 -1.19 18.41 -29.87
CA ASN A 15 -0.22 18.97 -30.81
C ASN A 15 1.15 19.22 -30.15
N LEU A 16 1.16 19.74 -28.92
CA LEU A 16 2.38 19.92 -28.14
C LEU A 16 3.09 18.59 -27.88
N CYS A 17 2.33 17.54 -27.53
CA CYS A 17 2.91 16.20 -27.36
C CYS A 17 3.50 15.70 -28.68
N LEU A 18 2.77 15.79 -29.79
CA LEU A 18 3.26 15.35 -31.11
C LEU A 18 4.56 16.04 -31.52
N ASN A 19 4.69 17.34 -31.25
CA ASN A 19 5.88 18.13 -31.59
C ASN A 19 7.07 17.89 -30.65
N SER A 20 6.88 17.23 -29.51
CA SER A 20 7.92 16.97 -28.49
C SER A 20 8.27 15.49 -28.34
N LEU A 21 7.73 14.62 -29.19
CA LEU A 21 8.05 13.20 -29.19
C LEU A 21 9.52 12.97 -29.54
N GLU A 22 10.21 12.23 -28.69
CA GLU A 22 11.58 11.76 -28.95
C GLU A 22 11.57 10.44 -29.75
N ASP A 23 12.73 10.03 -30.25
CA ASP A 23 12.90 8.75 -30.95
C ASP A 23 12.39 7.57 -30.10
N PHE A 24 11.73 6.62 -30.77
CA PHE A 24 11.12 5.42 -30.16
C PHE A 24 10.01 5.71 -29.14
N GLN A 25 9.55 6.96 -29.03
CA GLN A 25 8.31 7.29 -28.34
C GLN A 25 7.11 7.10 -29.28
N SER A 26 5.95 6.83 -28.70
CA SER A 26 4.68 6.69 -29.39
C SER A 26 3.58 7.34 -28.58
N LEU A 27 2.58 7.87 -29.28
CA LEU A 27 1.46 8.57 -28.66
C LEU A 27 0.19 7.73 -28.80
N LYS A 28 -0.47 7.44 -27.67
CA LYS A 28 -1.79 6.81 -27.63
C LYS A 28 -2.82 7.80 -27.13
N ILE A 29 -3.73 8.19 -28.03
CA ILE A 29 -4.77 9.19 -27.75
C ILE A 29 -6.12 8.50 -27.60
N SER A 30 -6.93 8.98 -26.67
CA SER A 30 -8.33 8.61 -26.49
C SER A 30 -9.15 9.86 -26.17
N LYS A 31 -10.48 9.77 -26.24
CA LYS A 31 -11.39 10.86 -25.83
C LYS A 31 -11.17 11.37 -24.40
N LYS A 32 -10.53 10.57 -23.53
CA LYS A 32 -10.35 10.87 -22.11
C LYS A 32 -8.91 11.26 -21.73
N LYS A 33 -7.92 10.86 -22.52
CA LYS A 33 -6.50 11.04 -22.17
C LYS A 33 -5.55 10.84 -23.34
N ILE A 34 -4.36 11.41 -23.19
CA ILE A 34 -3.17 11.27 -24.01
C ILE A 34 -2.15 10.45 -23.22
N GLN A 35 -1.43 9.54 -23.88
CA GLN A 35 -0.38 8.73 -23.25
C GLN A 35 0.86 8.70 -24.14
N ILE A 36 2.03 8.98 -23.57
CA ILE A 36 3.33 8.88 -24.23
C ILE A 36 4.00 7.59 -23.75
N LEU A 37 4.43 6.76 -24.70
CA LEU A 37 5.06 5.48 -24.43
C LEU A 37 6.44 5.40 -25.10
N HIS A 38 7.45 4.97 -24.35
CA HIS A 38 8.75 4.54 -24.88
C HIS A 38 8.86 3.03 -24.69
N LYS A 39 9.18 2.26 -25.75
CA LYS A 39 9.27 0.79 -25.70
C LYS A 39 8.03 0.13 -25.05
N ASN A 40 6.83 0.57 -25.43
CA ASN A 40 5.54 0.12 -24.90
C ASN A 40 5.29 0.37 -23.39
N LYS A 41 6.09 1.21 -22.74
CA LYS A 41 5.89 1.62 -21.34
C LYS A 41 5.63 3.11 -21.25
N LEU A 42 4.80 3.54 -20.30
CA LEU A 42 4.60 4.96 -20.02
C LEU A 42 5.94 5.61 -19.64
N HIS A 43 6.32 6.64 -20.38
CA HIS A 43 7.62 7.28 -20.23
C HIS A 43 7.54 8.68 -20.84
N ASN A 44 7.96 9.70 -20.10
CA ASN A 44 8.27 11.03 -20.64
C ASN A 44 9.24 11.76 -19.70
N THR A 45 10.39 12.20 -20.21
CA THR A 45 11.43 12.96 -19.49
C THR A 45 11.16 14.47 -19.50
N ASN A 46 10.45 14.97 -20.51
CA ASN A 46 10.26 16.39 -20.76
C ASN A 46 8.88 16.91 -20.30
N GLY A 47 8.06 16.04 -19.70
CA GLY A 47 6.71 16.38 -19.31
C GLY A 47 5.91 15.19 -18.78
N PRO A 48 4.59 15.34 -18.59
CA PRO A 48 3.73 14.25 -18.17
C PRO A 48 3.69 13.15 -19.25
N ALA A 49 3.73 11.90 -18.80
CA ALA A 49 3.54 10.74 -19.68
C ALA A 49 2.06 10.41 -19.89
N VAL A 50 1.17 10.92 -19.02
CA VAL A 50 -0.29 10.82 -19.19
C VAL A 50 -0.93 12.17 -18.89
N ILE A 51 -1.75 12.64 -19.81
CA ILE A 51 -2.54 13.88 -19.65
C ILE A 51 -4.01 13.50 -19.81
N TYR A 52 -4.82 13.76 -18.80
CA TYR A 52 -6.25 13.49 -18.84
C TYR A 52 -7.02 14.74 -19.26
N LYS A 53 -8.13 14.55 -19.96
CA LYS A 53 -9.02 15.65 -20.37
C LYS A 53 -9.59 16.43 -19.18
N ASN A 54 -9.67 15.81 -18.00
CA ASN A 54 -10.13 16.49 -16.81
C ASN A 54 -9.09 17.45 -16.20
N GLY A 55 -7.87 17.56 -16.73
CA GLY A 55 -6.84 18.44 -16.16
C GLY A 55 -5.75 17.71 -15.38
N ARG A 56 -5.98 16.44 -15.00
CA ARG A 56 -4.97 15.64 -14.30
C ARG A 56 -3.80 15.30 -15.20
N GLU A 57 -2.59 15.39 -14.66
CA GLU A 57 -1.35 15.02 -15.32
C GLU A 57 -0.59 13.98 -14.48
N GLU A 58 0.07 13.02 -15.13
CA GLU A 58 0.90 12.01 -14.46
C GLU A 58 2.24 11.80 -15.17
N TRP A 59 3.30 11.70 -14.38
CA TRP A 59 4.67 11.51 -14.84
C TRP A 59 5.12 10.06 -14.61
N TYR A 60 5.76 9.50 -15.64
CA TYR A 60 6.29 8.14 -15.62
C TYR A 60 7.67 8.11 -16.25
N PHE A 61 8.52 7.25 -15.71
CA PHE A 61 9.82 6.88 -16.27
C PHE A 61 9.92 5.36 -16.29
N GLU A 62 10.19 4.77 -17.46
CA GLU A 62 10.29 3.31 -17.63
C GLU A 62 9.07 2.52 -17.11
N GLY A 63 7.87 3.08 -17.27
CA GLY A 63 6.60 2.46 -16.82
C GLY A 63 6.29 2.62 -15.34
N LYS A 64 7.15 3.29 -14.56
CA LYS A 64 6.95 3.56 -13.14
C LYS A 64 6.65 5.04 -12.92
N ARG A 65 5.69 5.36 -12.05
CA ARG A 65 5.45 6.76 -11.65
C ARG A 65 6.70 7.36 -11.06
N HIS A 66 7.10 8.52 -11.56
CA HIS A 66 8.35 9.16 -11.18
C HIS A 66 8.41 10.61 -11.64
N ARG A 67 8.91 11.49 -10.77
CA ARG A 67 9.30 12.87 -11.10
C ARG A 67 10.27 13.35 -10.01
N GLU A 68 11.34 14.06 -10.37
CA GLU A 68 12.32 14.58 -9.40
C GLU A 68 11.86 15.93 -8.81
N ASP A 69 11.43 16.88 -9.66
CA ASP A 69 11.19 18.27 -9.23
C ASP A 69 9.73 18.62 -8.91
N GLY A 70 8.86 17.63 -8.73
CA GLY A 70 7.44 17.89 -8.51
C GLY A 70 6.59 16.64 -8.31
N PRO A 71 5.26 16.80 -8.18
CA PRO A 71 4.37 15.66 -8.02
C PRO A 71 4.32 14.84 -9.30
N ALA A 72 4.44 13.52 -9.17
CA ALA A 72 4.27 12.58 -10.28
C ALA A 72 2.79 12.33 -10.61
N VAL A 73 1.86 12.79 -9.76
CA VAL A 73 0.44 12.93 -10.06
C VAL A 73 0.02 14.33 -9.63
N ASP A 74 -0.39 15.14 -10.59
CA ASP A 74 -0.82 16.52 -10.36
C ASP A 74 -2.25 16.73 -10.84
N SER A 75 -3.05 17.37 -10.00
CA SER A 75 -4.50 17.54 -10.10
C SER A 75 -4.86 18.65 -9.11
N GLU A 76 -5.98 19.36 -9.33
CA GLU A 76 -6.39 20.54 -8.56
C GLU A 76 -6.38 20.26 -7.05
N ASN A 77 -6.91 19.10 -6.66
CA ASN A 77 -7.10 18.72 -5.26
C ASN A 77 -6.14 17.65 -4.78
N ILE A 78 -5.30 17.07 -5.65
CA ILE A 78 -4.47 15.91 -5.32
C ILE A 78 -3.09 16.08 -5.94
N LYS A 79 -2.06 16.09 -5.08
CA LYS A 79 -0.66 16.02 -5.49
C LYS A 79 0.01 14.82 -4.85
N ILE A 80 0.66 13.98 -5.65
CA ILE A 80 1.36 12.79 -5.16
C ILE A 80 2.76 12.70 -5.76
N TRP A 81 3.77 12.58 -4.90
CA TRP A 81 5.16 12.42 -5.30
C TRP A 81 5.55 10.95 -5.33
N TYR A 82 6.29 10.58 -6.38
CA TYR A 82 6.81 9.23 -6.56
C TYR A 82 8.28 9.27 -7.01
N LYS A 83 9.09 8.38 -6.43
CA LYS A 83 10.45 8.08 -6.87
C LYS A 83 10.57 6.61 -7.24
N LYS A 84 10.91 6.31 -8.50
CA LYS A 84 11.05 4.94 -9.02
C LYS A 84 9.83 4.02 -8.73
N GLY A 85 8.62 4.58 -8.78
CA GLY A 85 7.36 3.86 -8.54
C GLY A 85 6.90 3.77 -7.08
N LEU A 86 7.68 4.28 -6.13
CA LEU A 86 7.33 4.32 -4.71
C LEU A 86 6.96 5.74 -4.30
N ARG A 87 5.93 5.90 -3.44
CA ARG A 87 5.61 7.22 -2.88
C ARG A 87 6.77 7.70 -2.03
N HIS A 88 7.26 8.90 -2.30
CA HIS A 88 8.42 9.46 -1.61
C HIS A 88 8.55 10.95 -1.92
N ARG A 89 8.99 11.70 -0.91
CA ARG A 89 9.42 13.09 -1.04
C ARG A 89 10.31 13.43 0.16
N GLU A 90 11.40 14.15 -0.08
CA GLU A 90 12.31 14.59 0.98
C GLU A 90 11.69 15.76 1.74
N ASN A 91 11.69 15.70 3.07
CA ASN A 91 11.27 16.73 4.04
C ASN A 91 9.79 17.19 3.99
N ASP A 92 9.11 16.96 2.88
CA ASP A 92 7.75 17.42 2.60
C ASP A 92 6.75 16.26 2.43
N PRO A 93 5.44 16.52 2.53
CA PRO A 93 4.44 15.49 2.32
C PRO A 93 4.46 14.97 0.87
N ALA A 94 4.51 13.65 0.74
CA ALA A 94 4.50 12.94 -0.54
C ALA A 94 3.07 12.69 -1.07
N LEU A 95 2.04 12.97 -0.26
CA LEU A 95 0.65 13.04 -0.68
C LEU A 95 0.01 14.27 -0.03
N ILE A 96 -0.59 15.12 -0.85
CA ILE A 96 -1.42 16.23 -0.43
C ILE A 96 -2.76 16.03 -1.13
N LYS A 97 -3.84 15.92 -0.35
CA LYS A 97 -5.19 15.78 -0.88
C LYS A 97 -6.18 16.54 -0.02
N ASP A 98 -6.83 17.56 -0.57
CA ASP A 98 -7.80 18.39 0.16
C ASP A 98 -7.21 18.79 1.54
N ASN A 99 -7.76 18.27 2.63
CA ASN A 99 -7.34 18.50 4.00
C ASN A 99 -6.42 17.40 4.58
N LEU A 100 -5.69 16.67 3.75
CA LEU A 100 -4.84 15.55 4.15
C LEU A 100 -3.43 15.75 3.64
N LYS A 101 -2.45 15.68 4.55
CA LYS A 101 -1.02 15.59 4.22
C LYS A 101 -0.45 14.27 4.74
N VAL A 102 0.32 13.57 3.92
CA VAL A 102 0.96 12.31 4.29
C VAL A 102 2.41 12.26 3.80
N TRP A 103 3.31 11.93 4.70
CA TRP A 103 4.72 11.73 4.44
C TRP A 103 5.01 10.26 4.17
N TYR A 104 5.89 10.01 3.20
CA TYR A 104 6.30 8.66 2.82
C TYR A 104 7.81 8.58 2.64
N GLU A 105 8.40 7.51 3.16
CA GLU A 105 9.75 7.08 2.84
C GLU A 105 9.70 5.71 2.17
N ARG A 106 10.28 5.62 0.96
CA ARG A 106 10.35 4.36 0.17
C ARG A 106 9.01 3.63 0.05
N GLY A 107 7.91 4.39 -0.08
CA GLY A 107 6.55 3.86 -0.23
C GLY A 107 5.82 3.52 1.08
N LEU A 108 6.46 3.70 2.23
CA LEU A 108 5.88 3.46 3.55
C LEU A 108 5.59 4.80 4.23
N LYS A 109 4.49 4.91 4.99
CA LYS A 109 4.23 6.12 5.78
C LYS A 109 5.37 6.29 6.80
N HIS A 110 6.06 7.41 6.74
CA HIS A 110 7.20 7.70 7.62
C HIS A 110 7.39 9.21 7.66
N ARG A 111 7.70 9.75 8.83
CA ARG A 111 8.28 11.09 9.00
C ARG A 111 9.20 11.08 10.21
N THR A 112 10.33 11.80 10.12
CA THR A 112 11.29 11.90 11.22
C THR A 112 10.59 12.39 12.49
N SER A 113 10.75 11.64 13.58
CA SER A 113 10.30 12.04 14.92
C SER A 113 10.83 13.43 15.28
N PRO A 114 10.05 14.32 15.93
CA PRO A 114 8.76 14.09 16.60
C PRO A 114 7.52 14.42 15.75
N LEU A 115 7.63 14.45 14.42
CA LEU A 115 6.54 14.91 13.56
C LEU A 115 5.59 13.77 13.12
N PRO A 116 4.28 14.05 12.97
CA PRO A 116 3.34 13.05 12.47
C PRO A 116 3.54 12.82 10.97
N ALA A 117 3.46 11.56 10.55
CA ALA A 117 3.52 11.16 9.15
C ALA A 117 2.18 11.31 8.42
N VAL A 118 1.08 11.52 9.14
CA VAL A 118 -0.24 11.84 8.59
C VAL A 118 -0.85 13.00 9.38
N GLU A 119 -1.36 13.99 8.68
CA GLU A 119 -2.05 15.15 9.26
C GLU A 119 -3.38 15.36 8.55
N TYR A 120 -4.46 15.41 9.34
CA TYR A 120 -5.80 15.74 8.89
C TYR A 120 -6.13 17.17 9.33
N TYR A 121 -6.65 17.98 8.43
CA TYR A 121 -6.94 19.39 8.65
C TYR A 121 -8.44 19.66 8.69
N ILE A 122 -8.84 20.68 9.46
CA ILE A 122 -10.17 21.32 9.37
C ILE A 122 -10.00 22.66 8.62
N GLU A 123 -11.10 23.22 8.11
CA GLU A 123 -11.28 24.42 7.27
C GLU A 123 -10.51 25.71 7.65
N ASN A 124 -9.63 25.70 8.66
CA ASN A 124 -8.79 26.81 9.13
C ASN A 124 -7.31 26.41 9.39
N GLU A 125 -6.72 25.51 8.59
CA GLU A 125 -5.32 25.01 8.71
C GLU A 125 -4.93 24.32 10.04
N LYS A 126 -5.88 24.14 10.96
CA LYS A 126 -5.66 23.38 12.20
C LYS A 126 -5.71 21.89 11.94
N VAL A 127 -4.78 21.16 12.57
CA VAL A 127 -4.74 19.70 12.53
C VAL A 127 -5.79 19.16 13.51
N SER A 128 -6.76 18.41 12.99
CA SER A 128 -7.81 17.76 13.78
C SER A 128 -7.44 16.35 14.24
N ARG A 129 -6.46 15.78 13.55
CA ARG A 129 -5.96 14.44 13.82
C ARG A 129 -4.57 14.30 13.26
N ALA A 130 -3.68 13.70 14.03
CA ALA A 130 -2.31 13.42 13.63
C ALA A 130 -1.97 11.96 13.91
N GLU A 131 -1.27 11.34 12.98
CA GLU A 131 -0.77 9.98 13.13
C GLU A 131 0.76 9.96 12.93
N TRP A 132 1.48 9.43 13.90
CA TRP A 132 2.92 9.18 13.83
C TRP A 132 3.12 7.80 13.25
N TRP A 133 3.83 7.75 12.12
CA TRP A 133 4.18 6.48 11.49
C TRP A 133 5.67 6.40 11.32
N ASN A 134 6.21 5.22 11.60
CA ASN A 134 7.60 4.89 11.39
C ASN A 134 7.67 3.65 10.49
N HIS A 135 8.17 3.83 9.27
CA HIS A 135 8.33 2.76 8.28
C HIS A 135 7.04 1.93 8.06
N GLY A 136 5.89 2.60 7.99
CA GLY A 136 4.59 1.98 7.73
C GLY A 136 3.93 1.36 8.96
N ILE A 137 4.52 1.52 10.14
CA ILE A 137 3.93 1.13 11.44
C ILE A 137 3.40 2.39 12.10
N LEU A 138 2.15 2.35 12.57
CA LEU A 138 1.53 3.43 13.33
C LEU A 138 2.04 3.37 14.77
N GLU A 139 2.73 4.42 15.23
CA GLU A 139 3.31 4.52 16.58
C GLU A 139 2.38 5.28 17.54
N GLN A 140 1.73 6.35 17.07
CA GLN A 140 0.86 7.19 17.89
C GLN A 140 -0.26 7.80 17.05
N THR A 141 -1.44 7.94 17.65
CA THR A 141 -2.51 8.79 17.15
C THR A 141 -2.88 9.82 18.19
N LYS A 142 -3.14 11.04 17.73
CA LYS A 142 -3.82 12.05 18.53
C LYS A 142 -5.01 12.54 17.74
N ASP A 143 -6.16 12.47 18.38
CA ASP A 143 -7.43 13.00 17.90
C ASP A 143 -7.72 14.26 18.74
N ASP A 144 -8.41 15.26 18.17
CA ASP A 144 -8.74 16.60 18.72
C ASP A 144 -7.91 17.76 18.12
N GLU A 145 -8.31 19.01 18.37
CA GLU A 145 -7.59 20.21 17.88
C GLU A 145 -6.14 20.21 18.40
N ILE A 146 -5.20 19.90 17.51
CA ILE A 146 -3.76 19.86 17.78
C ILE A 146 -3.13 21.15 17.24
N GLU A 147 -2.49 21.91 18.12
CA GLU A 147 -1.62 23.02 17.72
C GLU A 147 -0.16 22.55 17.76
N ILE A 148 0.48 22.44 16.59
CA ILE A 148 1.90 22.12 16.45
C ILE A 148 2.66 23.45 16.35
N ILE A 149 3.46 23.76 17.37
CA ILE A 149 4.26 25.00 17.41
C ILE A 149 5.68 24.68 16.95
N TYR A 150 6.13 25.39 15.92
CA TYR A 150 7.47 25.26 15.35
C TYR A 150 8.39 26.36 15.87
N GLU A 151 9.67 26.03 16.09
CA GLU A 151 10.76 26.98 16.34
C GLU A 151 11.99 26.51 15.55
N ASN A 152 12.45 27.31 14.59
CA ASN A 152 13.58 26.99 13.70
C ASN A 152 13.44 25.62 13.00
N ASP A 153 12.27 25.35 12.40
CA ASP A 153 11.92 24.10 11.71
C ASP A 153 11.89 22.83 12.59
N LEU A 154 12.04 22.99 13.90
CA LEU A 154 11.88 21.92 14.89
C LEU A 154 10.56 22.09 15.63
N VAL A 155 9.93 20.97 16.02
CA VAL A 155 8.72 21.01 16.85
C VAL A 155 9.10 21.42 18.25
N LYS A 156 8.61 22.58 18.70
CA LYS A 156 8.79 23.09 20.06
C LYS A 156 7.78 22.49 21.04
N SER A 157 6.51 22.42 20.64
CA SER A 157 5.45 21.85 21.49
C SER A 157 4.23 21.46 20.68
N ILE A 158 3.46 20.52 21.21
CA ILE A 158 2.18 20.07 20.66
C ILE A 158 1.12 20.28 21.73
N LYS A 159 0.18 21.21 21.53
CA LYS A 159 -0.89 21.52 22.49
C LYS A 159 -2.20 20.86 22.07
N THR A 160 -2.92 20.30 23.05
CA THR A 160 -4.30 19.78 22.93
C THR A 160 -5.22 20.63 23.80
N LYS A 161 -6.52 20.66 23.47
CA LYS A 161 -7.49 21.57 24.10
C LYS A 161 -7.88 21.21 25.55
N GLU A 162 -7.48 20.06 26.08
CA GLU A 162 -7.67 19.72 27.50
C GLU A 162 -6.34 19.43 28.22
N THR A 163 -6.12 20.26 29.26
CA THR A 163 -5.21 20.21 30.42
C THR A 163 -3.69 20.05 30.24
N TYR A 164 -3.01 21.11 30.70
CA TYR A 164 -1.62 21.11 31.14
C TYR A 164 -1.37 19.96 32.12
N THR A 165 -0.34 19.17 31.86
CA THR A 165 0.46 18.54 32.92
C THR A 165 1.92 18.73 32.52
N GLU A 166 2.66 19.44 33.37
CA GLU A 166 4.12 19.41 33.39
C GLU A 166 4.53 17.96 33.61
N PHE A 167 5.27 17.38 32.67
CA PHE A 167 5.82 16.03 32.81
C PHE A 167 7.13 16.13 33.62
N GLU A 168 7.04 15.94 34.93
CA GLU A 168 8.08 15.18 35.62
C GLU A 168 8.02 13.73 35.10
N GLU A 169 9.18 13.12 34.96
CA GLU A 169 9.39 11.79 34.38
C GLU A 169 8.55 10.71 35.06
N GLU A 170 7.37 10.37 34.52
CA GLU A 170 6.77 9.07 34.76
C GLU A 170 5.81 8.63 33.65
N LYS A 171 6.01 7.39 33.23
CA LYS A 171 5.52 6.76 32.00
C LYS A 171 4.28 5.92 32.33
N VAL A 172 3.06 6.36 31.98
CA VAL A 172 1.91 5.44 31.93
C VAL A 172 0.94 5.77 30.79
N SER A 173 0.58 4.69 30.10
CA SER A 173 -0.19 4.49 28.87
C SER A 173 -1.69 4.25 29.08
N TYR A 174 -2.56 4.70 28.16
CA TYR A 174 -3.80 4.04 27.69
C TYR A 174 -4.22 4.70 26.35
N LEU A 175 -4.87 4.11 25.31
CA LEU A 175 -5.19 2.75 24.85
C LEU A 175 -5.65 2.88 23.36
N SER A 176 -5.02 2.16 22.43
CA SER A 176 -5.62 1.80 21.14
C SER A 176 -5.16 0.40 20.75
N ASP A 177 -6.14 -0.40 20.33
CA ASP A 177 -6.17 -1.71 19.66
C ASP A 177 -5.09 -2.02 18.60
N LYS A 178 -4.15 -1.10 18.35
CA LYS A 178 -3.13 -1.17 17.28
C LYS A 178 -1.69 -1.03 17.74
N THR A 179 -1.46 -0.86 19.04
CA THR A 179 -0.10 -0.75 19.57
C THR A 179 0.45 -2.12 19.96
N GLY A 180 1.77 -2.23 20.07
CA GLY A 180 2.48 -3.47 20.34
C GLY A 180 3.89 -3.16 20.84
N ARG A 181 4.62 -4.16 21.31
CA ARG A 181 6.06 -4.04 21.59
C ARG A 181 6.84 -4.40 20.33
N PHE A 182 7.80 -3.57 19.96
CA PHE A 182 8.61 -3.75 18.76
C PHE A 182 10.09 -3.66 19.11
N TRP A 183 10.91 -4.41 18.38
CA TRP A 183 12.36 -4.43 18.54
C TRP A 183 13.04 -4.16 17.21
N PHE A 184 14.10 -3.35 17.28
CA PHE A 184 14.82 -2.85 16.11
C PHE A 184 16.33 -3.05 16.25
N LYS A 185 16.98 -3.27 15.11
CA LYS A 185 18.44 -3.25 14.93
C LYS A 185 18.74 -2.56 13.62
N ASP A 186 19.65 -1.58 13.62
CA ASP A 186 20.02 -0.78 12.43
C ASP A 186 18.78 -0.22 11.70
N ASP A 187 17.86 0.37 12.46
CA ASP A 187 16.58 0.94 11.99
C ASP A 187 15.64 -0.05 11.27
N LYS A 188 15.85 -1.36 11.45
CA LYS A 188 15.04 -2.43 10.87
C LYS A 188 14.44 -3.29 11.97
N LEU A 189 13.20 -3.74 11.79
CA LEU A 189 12.58 -4.73 12.69
C LEU A 189 13.47 -5.99 12.77
N HIS A 190 13.97 -6.26 13.97
CA HIS A 190 14.92 -7.33 14.26
C HIS A 190 15.02 -7.49 15.78
N ARG A 191 15.11 -8.73 16.27
CA ARG A 191 15.50 -9.02 17.65
C ARG A 191 16.49 -10.18 17.71
N ASP A 192 17.69 -9.96 18.24
CA ASP A 192 18.77 -10.98 18.29
C ASP A 192 18.68 -11.91 19.52
N GLU A 193 17.87 -11.58 20.52
CA GLU A 193 17.76 -12.36 21.76
C GLU A 193 16.95 -13.65 21.56
N ASP A 194 17.55 -14.82 21.84
CA ASP A 194 16.90 -16.14 22.05
C ASP A 194 15.57 -16.40 21.31
N ASP A 195 15.56 -16.25 19.97
CA ASP A 195 14.39 -16.47 19.09
C ASP A 195 13.12 -15.70 19.52
N GLN A 196 13.28 -14.52 20.13
CA GLN A 196 12.18 -13.68 20.55
C GLN A 196 11.59 -12.90 19.36
N PRO A 197 10.27 -12.61 19.39
CA PRO A 197 9.62 -11.87 18.31
C PRO A 197 10.13 -10.43 18.24
N ALA A 198 10.21 -9.92 17.02
CA ALA A 198 10.54 -8.52 16.76
C ALA A 198 9.31 -7.61 16.83
N ALA A 199 8.10 -8.17 16.86
CA ALA A 199 6.86 -7.45 17.10
C ALA A 199 5.87 -8.32 17.89
N ILE A 200 5.27 -7.76 18.94
CA ILE A 200 4.20 -8.36 19.74
C ILE A 200 3.05 -7.34 19.78
N PHE A 201 1.92 -7.64 19.17
CA PHE A 201 0.75 -6.77 19.13
C PHE A 201 -0.19 -7.03 20.31
N TYR A 202 -1.01 -6.05 20.72
CA TYR A 202 -2.00 -6.23 21.81
C TYR A 202 -3.13 -7.22 21.50
N ASN A 203 -3.31 -7.65 20.24
CA ASN A 203 -4.23 -8.72 19.84
C ASN A 203 -3.57 -10.11 19.87
N ASP A 204 -2.50 -10.25 20.64
CA ASP A 204 -1.60 -11.40 20.78
C ASP A 204 -1.05 -11.95 19.46
N VAL A 205 -1.02 -11.13 18.41
CA VAL A 205 -0.26 -11.46 17.22
C VAL A 205 1.21 -11.23 17.54
N VAL A 206 2.05 -12.22 17.27
CA VAL A 206 3.50 -12.13 17.42
C VAL A 206 4.17 -12.38 16.09
N VAL A 207 5.19 -11.59 15.75
CA VAL A 207 5.83 -11.59 14.44
C VAL A 207 7.34 -11.50 14.59
N TRP A 208 8.04 -12.35 13.86
CA TRP A 208 9.48 -12.38 13.80
C TRP A 208 9.96 -11.70 12.51
N TYR A 209 10.97 -10.86 12.68
CA TYR A 209 11.62 -10.16 11.59
C TYR A 209 13.13 -10.33 11.69
N GLN A 210 13.77 -10.44 10.55
CA GLN A 210 15.21 -10.36 10.40
C GLN A 210 15.53 -9.32 9.32
N TYR A 211 16.27 -8.28 9.70
CA TYR A 211 16.61 -7.14 8.83
C TYR A 211 15.38 -6.48 8.18
N GLY A 212 14.27 -6.38 8.93
CA GLY A 212 13.04 -5.74 8.48
C GLY A 212 12.15 -6.61 7.59
N LEU A 213 12.51 -7.88 7.37
CA LEU A 213 11.75 -8.83 6.58
C LEU A 213 11.22 -9.95 7.49
N LYS A 214 9.95 -10.35 7.31
CA LYS A 214 9.38 -11.48 8.05
C LYS A 214 10.20 -12.73 7.79
N HIS A 215 10.80 -13.26 8.84
CA HIS A 215 11.71 -14.39 8.77
C HIS A 215 11.84 -14.99 10.17
N ARG A 216 11.84 -16.33 10.26
CA ARG A 216 12.22 -17.11 11.43
C ARG A 216 12.71 -18.47 10.98
N THR A 217 13.82 -18.95 11.54
CA THR A 217 14.46 -20.21 11.09
C THR A 217 13.82 -21.45 11.70
N ASN A 218 13.45 -21.39 12.99
CA ASN A 218 13.06 -22.56 13.76
C ASN A 218 11.57 -22.59 14.14
N GLY A 219 10.75 -21.73 13.53
CA GLY A 219 9.34 -21.59 13.88
C GLY A 219 8.57 -20.74 12.88
N PRO A 220 7.25 -20.58 13.09
CA PRO A 220 6.45 -19.66 12.30
C PRO A 220 6.96 -18.24 12.51
N ALA A 221 7.05 -17.48 11.42
CA ALA A 221 7.43 -16.08 11.47
C ALA A 221 6.26 -15.17 11.92
N MET A 222 5.07 -15.73 12.11
CA MET A 222 3.90 -15.03 12.60
C MET A 222 2.94 -16.02 13.27
N GLU A 223 2.50 -15.71 14.47
CA GLU A 223 1.50 -16.47 15.23
C GLU A 223 0.37 -15.52 15.62
N PHE A 224 -0.87 -15.99 15.57
CA PHE A 224 -2.08 -15.22 15.86
C PHE A 224 -2.75 -15.75 17.13
N SER A 225 -3.47 -14.87 17.84
CA SER A 225 -4.31 -15.24 19.00
C SER A 225 -5.29 -16.38 18.73
N ASP A 226 -5.79 -16.49 17.49
CA ASP A 226 -6.71 -17.55 17.12
C ASP A 226 -6.02 -18.93 17.03
N GLY A 227 -4.69 -19.01 17.01
CA GLY A 227 -3.89 -20.23 16.81
C GLY A 227 -3.47 -20.46 15.35
N THR A 228 -3.72 -19.50 14.46
CA THR A 228 -3.15 -19.51 13.11
C THR A 228 -1.66 -19.25 13.18
N GLU A 229 -0.87 -20.03 12.45
CA GLU A 229 0.57 -19.80 12.32
C GLU A 229 0.94 -19.63 10.85
N LYS A 230 1.92 -18.78 10.56
CA LYS A 230 2.42 -18.53 9.21
C LYS A 230 3.94 -18.52 9.18
N TRP A 231 4.49 -19.31 8.27
CA TRP A 231 5.91 -19.44 8.03
C TRP A 231 6.34 -18.53 6.89
N TYR A 232 7.30 -17.67 7.16
CA TYR A 232 7.90 -16.79 6.17
C TYR A 232 9.40 -16.98 6.15
N SER A 233 9.96 -16.96 4.94
CA SER A 233 11.38 -16.77 4.69
C SER A 233 11.53 -15.52 3.83
N TRP A 234 12.14 -14.48 4.41
CA TRP A 234 12.42 -13.22 3.72
C TRP A 234 11.18 -12.60 3.05
N ASN A 235 10.13 -12.37 3.85
CA ASN A 235 8.82 -11.83 3.45
C ASN A 235 7.99 -12.72 2.49
N LYS A 236 8.47 -13.91 2.13
CA LYS A 236 7.72 -14.86 1.30
C LYS A 236 7.19 -16.00 2.15
N LEU A 237 5.90 -16.35 2.00
CA LEU A 237 5.34 -17.56 2.60
C LEU A 237 6.17 -18.75 2.10
N HIS A 238 6.76 -19.51 3.01
CA HIS A 238 7.70 -20.55 2.65
C HIS A 238 7.83 -21.57 3.79
N ARG A 239 7.74 -22.86 3.45
CA ARG A 239 8.14 -23.97 4.32
C ARG A 239 8.37 -25.23 3.47
N THR A 240 9.48 -25.94 3.68
CA THR A 240 9.85 -27.15 2.91
C THR A 240 9.46 -28.46 3.60
N ASP A 241 9.39 -28.46 4.93
CA ASP A 241 9.16 -29.64 5.78
C ASP A 241 7.71 -29.78 6.27
N GLY A 242 6.83 -28.84 5.90
CA GLY A 242 5.47 -28.79 6.41
C GLY A 242 4.62 -27.68 5.79
N PRO A 243 3.41 -27.44 6.31
CA PRO A 243 2.55 -26.36 5.85
C PRO A 243 3.10 -24.98 6.25
N ALA A 244 3.13 -24.07 5.28
CA ALA A 244 3.51 -22.69 5.51
C ALA A 244 2.40 -21.87 6.20
N ILE A 245 1.16 -22.35 6.19
CA ILE A 245 0.07 -21.81 7.00
C ILE A 245 -0.66 -22.95 7.68
N THR A 246 -0.81 -22.88 9.00
CA THR A 246 -1.62 -23.78 9.83
C THR A 246 -2.76 -22.98 10.43
N ARG A 247 -3.92 -23.61 10.60
CA ARG A 247 -5.09 -22.97 11.22
C ARG A 247 -5.73 -23.90 12.26
N PRO A 248 -6.40 -23.33 13.27
CA PRO A 248 -7.05 -24.11 14.34
C PRO A 248 -8.12 -25.08 13.82
N ASN A 249 -8.78 -24.73 12.72
CA ASN A 249 -9.79 -25.56 12.08
C ASN A 249 -9.19 -26.76 11.30
N GLY A 250 -7.87 -26.97 11.35
CA GLY A 250 -7.16 -28.03 10.63
C GLY A 250 -6.81 -27.71 9.17
N ASP A 251 -7.14 -26.50 8.70
CA ASP A 251 -6.83 -26.09 7.32
C ASP A 251 -5.37 -25.67 7.18
N ASN A 252 -4.63 -26.47 6.42
CA ASN A 252 -3.22 -26.28 6.16
C ASN A 252 -2.99 -25.82 4.71
N GLU A 253 -2.01 -24.94 4.50
CA GLU A 253 -1.57 -24.50 3.18
C GLU A 253 -0.05 -24.59 3.06
N TRP A 254 0.41 -25.06 1.90
CA TRP A 254 1.82 -25.23 1.58
C TRP A 254 2.24 -24.18 0.56
N TYR A 255 3.36 -23.54 0.85
CA TYR A 255 3.97 -22.53 0.01
C TYR A 255 5.48 -22.71 -0.02
N GLU A 256 6.08 -22.45 -1.17
CA GLU A 256 7.53 -22.40 -1.33
C GLU A 256 7.90 -21.12 -2.08
N ASN A 257 8.71 -20.29 -1.43
CA ASN A 257 9.20 -19.02 -1.99
C ASN A 257 8.07 -18.10 -2.46
N GLY A 258 6.96 -18.09 -1.71
CA GLY A 258 5.76 -17.29 -1.99
C GLY A 258 4.82 -17.92 -3.02
N LYS A 259 5.20 -19.04 -3.65
CA LYS A 259 4.34 -19.76 -4.60
C LYS A 259 3.48 -20.76 -3.86
N PHE A 260 2.20 -20.79 -4.18
CA PHE A 260 1.26 -21.76 -3.63
C PHE A 260 1.53 -23.14 -4.21
N ILE A 261 1.54 -24.17 -3.36
CA ILE A 261 1.70 -25.57 -3.78
C ILE A 261 0.37 -26.31 -3.66
N LYS A 262 -0.21 -26.34 -2.46
CA LYS A 262 -1.45 -27.07 -2.16
C LYS A 262 -2.09 -26.58 -0.87
N CYS A 263 -3.34 -26.98 -0.63
CA CYS A 263 -4.00 -26.85 0.67
C CYS A 263 -4.80 -28.11 1.00
N SER A 264 -5.05 -28.36 2.29
CA SER A 264 -5.82 -29.52 2.74
C SER A 264 -7.32 -29.35 2.51
N SER A 265 -7.82 -28.12 2.60
CA SER A 265 -9.24 -27.79 2.42
C SER A 265 -9.67 -27.89 0.95
N LYS A 266 -10.62 -28.80 0.64
CA LYS A 266 -11.20 -28.95 -0.70
C LYS A 266 -11.88 -27.66 -1.18
N ILE A 267 -12.62 -26.98 -0.31
CA ILE A 267 -13.32 -25.73 -0.62
C ILE A 267 -12.30 -24.62 -0.94
N ARG A 268 -11.23 -24.51 -0.15
CA ARG A 268 -10.21 -23.48 -0.34
C ARG A 268 -9.39 -23.72 -1.61
N ARG A 269 -9.14 -24.98 -1.95
CA ARG A 269 -8.51 -25.39 -3.22
C ARG A 269 -9.32 -24.90 -4.42
N ILE A 270 -10.64 -25.13 -4.40
CA ILE A 270 -11.56 -24.68 -5.44
C ILE A 270 -11.58 -23.15 -5.53
N LYS A 271 -11.67 -22.44 -4.39
CA LYS A 271 -11.63 -20.96 -4.36
C LYS A 271 -10.33 -20.38 -4.93
N LYS A 272 -9.18 -21.03 -4.68
CA LYS A 272 -7.89 -20.59 -5.23
C LYS A 272 -7.78 -20.80 -6.73
N TRP A 273 -8.22 -21.96 -7.20
CA TRP A 273 -8.28 -22.25 -8.63
C TRP A 273 -9.12 -21.20 -9.37
N PHE A 274 -10.32 -20.88 -8.89
CA PHE A 274 -11.15 -19.81 -9.47
C PHE A 274 -10.47 -18.42 -9.48
N LYS A 275 -9.65 -18.11 -8.46
CA LYS A 275 -8.94 -16.83 -8.38
C LYS A 275 -7.77 -16.76 -9.38
N GLU A 276 -7.09 -17.87 -9.60
CA GLU A 276 -6.02 -17.99 -10.59
C GLU A 276 -6.59 -17.93 -12.02
N GLU A 277 -7.68 -18.65 -12.31
CA GLU A 277 -8.39 -18.61 -13.60
C GLU A 277 -8.88 -17.20 -13.97
N SER A 278 -9.47 -16.48 -12.99
CA SER A 278 -9.91 -15.10 -13.16
C SER A 278 -8.77 -14.12 -13.41
N SER A 279 -7.55 -14.43 -12.95
CA SER A 279 -6.36 -13.61 -13.18
C SER A 279 -5.69 -13.89 -14.54
N LEU A 280 -6.01 -15.05 -15.15
CA LEU A 280 -5.55 -15.48 -16.47
C LEU A 280 -6.44 -14.98 -17.62
N GLY A 281 -7.50 -14.21 -17.33
CA GLY A 281 -8.33 -13.56 -18.34
C GLY A 281 -9.28 -14.48 -19.10
N PHE A 282 -9.50 -15.70 -18.62
CA PHE A 282 -10.51 -16.60 -19.19
C PHE A 282 -11.91 -16.22 -18.69
N ASP A 283 -12.83 -16.08 -19.63
CA ASP A 283 -14.19 -15.62 -19.38
C ASP A 283 -14.97 -16.68 -18.58
N ILE A 284 -15.13 -16.42 -17.28
CA ILE A 284 -15.78 -17.30 -16.28
C ILE A 284 -17.21 -17.69 -16.74
N GLY A 285 -17.81 -16.88 -17.62
CA GLY A 285 -19.10 -17.15 -18.24
C GLY A 285 -19.15 -18.47 -19.03
N LEU A 286 -18.11 -18.80 -19.80
CA LEU A 286 -18.11 -20.00 -20.65
C LEU A 286 -17.99 -21.31 -19.85
N ALA A 287 -17.17 -21.33 -18.80
CA ALA A 287 -17.00 -22.50 -17.95
C ALA A 287 -18.24 -22.80 -17.09
N LEU A 288 -18.89 -21.76 -16.56
CA LEU A 288 -20.16 -21.89 -15.86
C LEU A 288 -21.30 -22.30 -16.80
N PHE A 289 -21.31 -21.81 -18.04
CA PHE A 289 -22.26 -22.28 -19.07
C PHE A 289 -22.06 -23.77 -19.38
N ALA A 290 -20.82 -24.23 -19.55
CA ALA A 290 -20.53 -25.63 -19.85
C ALA A 290 -20.94 -26.57 -18.71
N ILE A 291 -20.66 -26.20 -17.46
CA ILE A 291 -21.04 -27.01 -16.28
C ILE A 291 -22.56 -27.01 -16.10
N ALA A 292 -23.23 -25.86 -16.25
CA ALA A 292 -24.68 -25.78 -16.22
C ALA A 292 -25.33 -26.61 -17.34
N PHE A 293 -24.74 -26.59 -18.55
CA PHE A 293 -25.23 -27.35 -19.70
C PHE A 293 -25.07 -28.87 -19.51
N ILE A 294 -23.96 -29.32 -18.92
CA ILE A 294 -23.74 -30.74 -18.59
C ILE A 294 -24.75 -31.20 -17.52
N ILE A 295 -24.97 -30.38 -16.48
CA ILE A 295 -25.97 -30.70 -15.45
C ILE A 295 -27.36 -30.78 -16.07
N PHE A 296 -27.74 -29.81 -16.90
CA PHE A 296 -29.05 -29.78 -17.56
C PHE A 296 -29.25 -30.96 -18.53
N TYR A 297 -28.21 -31.34 -19.28
CA TYR A 297 -28.24 -32.46 -20.22
C TYR A 297 -28.37 -33.81 -19.51
N VAL A 298 -27.72 -33.98 -18.35
CA VAL A 298 -27.87 -35.18 -17.51
C VAL A 298 -29.28 -35.28 -16.94
N PHE A 299 -29.87 -34.19 -16.47
CA PHE A 299 -31.26 -34.18 -16.00
C PHE A 299 -32.26 -34.46 -17.13
N TYR A 300 -32.03 -33.94 -18.34
CA TYR A 300 -32.86 -34.22 -19.51
C TYR A 300 -32.83 -35.69 -19.92
N ILE A 301 -31.65 -36.33 -19.93
CA ILE A 301 -31.54 -37.77 -20.24
C ILE A 301 -32.22 -38.63 -19.17
N LEU A 302 -32.16 -38.23 -17.90
CA LEU A 302 -32.80 -38.95 -16.80
C LEU A 302 -34.33 -38.78 -16.79
N SER A 303 -34.88 -37.69 -17.33
CA SER A 303 -36.33 -37.49 -17.43
C SER A 303 -36.98 -38.17 -18.65
N LEU A 304 -36.18 -38.79 -19.52
CA LEU A 304 -36.63 -39.51 -20.72
C LEU A 304 -36.65 -41.04 -20.53
N LYS A 305 -36.46 -41.54 -19.31
CA LYS A 305 -36.54 -42.96 -18.95
C LYS A 305 -37.79 -43.29 -18.16
#